data_AF-A0A7C6Y3B9-F1
#
_entry.id   AF-A0A7C6Y3B9-F1
#
_cell.length_a   1.000
_cell.length_b   1.000
_cell.length_c   1.000
_cell.angle_alpha   90.00
_cell.angle_beta   90.00
_cell.angle_gamma   90.00
#
_symmetry.space_group_name_H-M   'P 1'
#
loop_
_entity.id
_entity.type
_entity.pdbx_description
1 polymer ?
#
loop_
_entity_poly.entity_id
_entity_poly.type
_entity_poly.pdbx_seq_one_letter_code
_entity_poly.pdbx_strand_id
1 'polypeptide(L)'
;MNETGYNSKTVAGAALRMAITGSRLEEGKLKEELAAAGIKATAVDYGGDYHTSVLKVVERAVVAARREGIISPTHQAEGGVAG
;
A
#
# COMPACT_ATOMS: atom_id res chain seq x y z
N MET A 1 0.88 -17.38 -24.11
CA MET A 1 1.51 -17.18 -22.78
C MET A 1 1.74 -15.68 -22.68
N ASN A 2 0.79 -14.96 -22.09
CA ASN A 2 0.74 -13.49 -22.13
C ASN A 2 1.76 -12.89 -21.16
N GLU A 3 2.42 -11.81 -21.60
CA GLU A 3 3.38 -11.00 -20.84
C GLU A 3 2.97 -10.81 -19.38
N THR A 4 3.65 -11.53 -18.49
CA THR A 4 3.36 -11.60 -17.06
C THR A 4 4.21 -10.58 -16.30
N GLY A 5 4.16 -9.32 -16.75
CA GLY A 5 4.75 -8.20 -16.03
C GLY A 5 3.64 -7.34 -15.43
N TYR A 6 3.58 -7.22 -14.10
CA TYR A 6 2.73 -6.21 -13.48
C TYR A 6 3.15 -4.84 -14.01
N ASN A 7 2.35 -4.27 -14.90
CA ASN A 7 2.62 -2.93 -15.40
C ASN A 7 2.19 -1.90 -14.35
N SER A 8 2.73 -0.69 -14.45
CA SER A 8 2.45 0.40 -13.52
C SER A 8 0.95 0.73 -13.42
N LYS A 9 0.18 0.57 -14.49
CA LYS A 9 -1.27 0.81 -14.48
C LYS A 9 -2.01 -0.17 -13.59
N THR A 10 -1.66 -1.46 -13.65
CA THR A 10 -2.29 -2.49 -12.81
C THR A 10 -2.01 -2.24 -11.34
N VAL A 11 -0.76 -1.92 -10.98
CA VAL A 11 -0.38 -1.63 -9.60
C VAL A 11 -1.06 -0.36 -9.09
N ALA A 12 -1.11 0.70 -9.90
CA ALA A 12 -1.82 1.94 -9.56
C ALA A 12 -3.32 1.72 -9.36
N GLY A 13 -3.95 0.92 -10.22
CA GLY A 13 -5.37 0.55 -10.06
C GLY A 13 -5.64 -0.24 -8.79
N ALA A 14 -4.76 -1.17 -8.42
CA ALA A 14 -4.84 -1.90 -7.16
C ALA A 14 -4.69 -0.98 -5.94
N ALA A 15 -3.73 -0.05 -5.98
CA ALA A 15 -3.51 0.92 -4.91
C ALA A 15 -4.74 1.83 -4.70
N LEU A 16 -5.36 2.30 -5.79
CA LEU A 16 -6.57 3.12 -5.71
C LEU A 16 -7.75 2.34 -5.12
N ARG A 17 -7.95 1.09 -5.55
CA ARG A 17 -8.99 0.21 -4.97
C ARG A 17 -8.78 0.02 -3.47
N MET A 18 -7.54 -0.17 -3.02
CA MET A 18 -7.21 -0.28 -1.60
C MET A 18 -7.49 1.01 -0.83
N ALA A 19 -7.23 2.18 -1.42
CA ALA A 19 -7.44 3.47 -0.77
C ALA A 19 -8.92 3.84 -0.57
N ILE A 20 -9.82 3.26 -1.36
CA ILE A 20 -11.27 3.59 -1.31
C ILE A 20 -12.12 2.55 -0.57
N THR A 21 -11.52 1.50 0.00
CA THR A 21 -12.28 0.51 0.77
C THR A 21 -12.95 1.16 1.97
N GLY A 22 -14.22 0.86 2.21
CA GLY A 22 -15.01 1.50 3.27
C GLY A 22 -14.94 0.81 4.63
N SER A 23 -14.30 -0.38 4.72
CA SER A 23 -14.22 -1.14 5.97
C SER A 23 -13.00 -2.05 6.02
N ARG A 24 -12.58 -2.43 7.24
CA ARG A 24 -11.52 -3.42 7.46
C ARG A 24 -11.81 -4.79 6.84
N LEU A 25 -13.08 -5.16 6.76
CA LEU A 25 -13.50 -6.42 6.12
C LEU A 25 -13.27 -6.36 4.61
N GLU A 26 -13.64 -5.25 3.98
CA GLU A 26 -13.42 -5.03 2.54
C GLU A 26 -11.93 -4.94 2.21
N GLU A 27 -11.16 -4.22 3.02
CA GLU A 27 -9.70 -4.14 2.91
C GLU A 27 -9.05 -5.53 2.98
N GLY A 28 -9.46 -6.37 3.93
CA GLY A 28 -8.96 -7.74 4.07
C GLY A 28 -9.25 -8.59 2.83
N LYS A 29 -10.49 -8.57 2.34
CA LYS A 29 -10.88 -9.30 1.12
C LYS A 29 -10.08 -8.85 -0.10
N LEU A 30 -9.97 -7.53 -0.30
CA LEU A 30 -9.23 -6.99 -1.43
C LEU A 30 -7.73 -7.33 -1.33
N LYS A 31 -7.17 -7.33 -0.13
CA LYS A 31 -5.78 -7.74 0.11
C LYS A 31 -5.54 -9.21 -0.24
N GLU A 32 -6.48 -10.10 0.09
CA GLU A 32 -6.43 -11.51 -0.32
C GLU A 32 -6.55 -11.67 -1.84
N GLU A 33 -7.46 -10.96 -2.50
CA GLU A 33 -7.60 -10.95 -3.97
C GLU A 33 -6.32 -10.50 -4.67
N LEU A 34 -5.72 -9.39 -4.19
CA LEU A 34 -4.47 -8.86 -4.73
C LEU A 34 -3.31 -9.82 -4.48
N ALA A 35 -3.23 -10.43 -3.30
CA ALA A 35 -2.20 -11.42 -2.98
C ALA A 35 -2.29 -12.66 -3.88
N ALA A 36 -3.51 -13.14 -4.18
CA ALA A 36 -3.73 -14.22 -5.14
C ALA A 36 -3.30 -13.81 -6.58
N ALA A 37 -3.41 -12.52 -6.90
CA ALA A 37 -2.87 -11.93 -8.12
C ALA A 37 -1.39 -11.55 -8.01
N GLY A 38 -0.66 -11.97 -6.97
CA GLY A 38 0.77 -11.73 -6.77
C GLY A 38 1.15 -10.28 -6.42
N ILE A 39 0.18 -9.43 -6.08
CA ILE A 39 0.37 -8.05 -5.65
C ILE A 39 0.23 -7.98 -4.13
N LYS A 40 1.30 -7.55 -3.44
CA LYS A 40 1.23 -7.25 -2.01
C LYS A 40 0.78 -5.81 -1.81
N ALA A 41 -0.26 -5.61 -1.01
CA ALA A 41 -0.82 -4.29 -0.72
C ALA A 41 -1.16 -4.11 0.75
N THR A 42 -1.17 -2.86 1.20
CA THR A 42 -1.69 -2.45 2.51
C THR A 42 -2.36 -1.10 2.36
N ALA A 43 -3.41 -0.83 3.15
CA ALA A 43 -3.93 0.51 3.32
C ALA A 43 -3.52 1.06 4.70
N VAL A 44 -3.47 2.38 4.82
CA VAL A 44 -3.21 3.07 6.08
C VAL A 44 -4.18 4.24 6.23
N ASP A 45 -4.76 4.34 7.43
CA ASP A 45 -5.62 5.47 7.77
C ASP A 45 -4.84 6.49 8.59
N TYR A 46 -5.13 7.77 8.34
CA TYR A 46 -4.60 8.89 9.10
C TYR A 46 -5.73 9.84 9.47
N GLY A 47 -5.59 10.44 10.65
CA GLY A 47 -6.51 11.45 11.18
C GLY A 47 -5.78 12.37 12.15
N GLY A 48 -6.37 13.53 12.43
CA GLY A 48 -5.77 14.55 13.28
C GLY A 48 -5.54 15.87 12.54
N ASP A 49 -4.75 16.76 13.15
CA ASP A 49 -4.52 18.11 12.64
C ASP A 49 -3.80 18.11 11.28
N TYR A 50 -4.40 18.80 10.31
CA TYR A 50 -3.95 18.88 8.91
C TYR A 50 -2.48 19.31 8.81
N HIS A 51 -2.05 20.27 9.63
CA HIS A 51 -0.70 20.80 9.53
C HIS A 51 0.40 19.76 9.84
N THR A 52 0.07 18.74 10.64
CA THR A 52 0.99 17.66 11.02
C THR A 52 0.72 16.35 10.28
N SER A 53 -0.33 16.29 9.45
CA SER A 53 -0.83 15.04 8.90
C SER A 53 0.07 14.48 7.82
N VAL A 54 0.67 15.32 6.97
CA VAL A 54 1.49 14.89 5.81
C VAL A 54 2.65 13.99 6.24
N LEU A 55 3.45 14.44 7.22
CA LEU A 55 4.57 13.64 7.73
C LEU A 55 4.09 12.33 8.36
N LYS A 56 2.99 12.39 9.12
CA LYS A 56 2.38 11.20 9.74
C LYS A 56 1.86 10.20 8.71
N VAL A 57 1.33 10.66 7.57
CA VAL A 57 0.84 9.78 6.49
C VAL A 57 2.01 8.99 5.92
N VAL A 58 3.10 9.68 5.57
CA VAL A 58 4.29 9.07 4.98
C VAL A 58 4.92 8.07 5.96
N GLU A 59 5.11 8.47 7.22
CA GLU A 59 5.67 7.59 8.25
C GLU A 59 4.81 6.33 8.44
N ARG A 60 3.49 6.50 8.54
CA ARG A 60 2.56 5.36 8.67
C ARG A 60 2.59 4.44 7.47
N ALA A 61 2.68 4.98 6.26
CA ALA A 61 2.79 4.19 5.03
C ALA A 61 4.05 3.33 5.04
N VAL A 62 5.21 3.91 5.38
CA VAL A 62 6.49 3.19 5.49
C VAL A 62 6.42 2.10 6.56
N VAL A 63 5.93 2.44 7.76
CA VAL A 63 5.82 1.50 8.88
C VAL A 63 4.88 0.33 8.54
N ALA A 64 3.74 0.60 7.92
CA ALA A 64 2.81 -0.45 7.51
C ALA A 64 3.40 -1.32 6.39
N ALA A 65 4.00 -0.73 5.36
CA ALA A 65 4.62 -1.48 4.27
C ALA A 65 5.71 -2.43 4.78
N ARG A 66 6.49 -2.00 5.78
CA ARG A 66 7.49 -2.85 6.44
C ARG A 66 6.85 -3.94 7.29
N ARG A 67 5.87 -3.59 8.14
CA ARG A 67 5.19 -4.54 9.05
C ARG A 67 4.50 -5.67 8.29
N GLU A 68 3.90 -5.33 7.14
CA GLU A 68 3.18 -6.26 6.28
C GLU A 68 4.11 -7.02 5.30
N GLY A 69 5.43 -6.79 5.35
CA GLY A 69 6.40 -7.48 4.50
C GLY A 69 6.27 -7.16 3.01
N ILE A 70 5.80 -5.95 2.69
CA ILE A 70 5.71 -5.42 1.32
C ILE A 70 7.08 -4.93 0.88
N ILE A 71 7.78 -4.23 1.77
CA ILE A 71 9.14 -3.73 1.55
C ILE A 71 10.14 -4.38 2.49
N SER A 72 11.41 -4.41 2.09
CA SER A 72 12.52 -4.78 2.98
C SER A 72 12.79 -3.65 3.99
N PRO A 73 13.36 -3.95 5.17
CA PRO A 73 13.73 -2.95 6.17
C PRO A 73 15.04 -2.25 5.78
N THR A 74 15.14 -1.74 4.56
CA THR A 74 16.31 -1.04 4.03
C THR A 74 15.95 0.39 3.70
N HIS A 75 16.92 1.31 3.87
CA HIS A 75 16.68 2.74 3.65
C HIS A 75 16.25 3.04 2.20
N GLN A 76 16.75 2.28 1.22
CA GLN A 76 16.36 2.39 -0.18
C GLN A 76 14.87 2.03 -0.40
N ALA A 77 14.41 0.96 0.23
CA ALA A 77 13.02 0.52 0.09
C ALA A 77 12.04 1.45 0.83
N GLU A 78 12.44 1.96 2.00
CA GLU A 78 11.67 3.00 2.72
C GLU A 78 11.58 4.29 1.90
N GLY A 79 12.70 4.71 1.27
CA GLY A 79 12.74 5.87 0.37
C GLY A 79 11.82 5.71 -0.84
N GLY A 80 11.67 4.50 -1.38
CA GLY A 80 10.73 4.22 -2.47
C GLY A 80 9.25 4.30 -2.09
N VAL A 81 8.90 4.27 -0.80
CA VAL A 81 7.52 4.46 -0.32
C VAL A 81 7.24 5.92 0.06
N ALA A 82 8.26 6.62 0.56
CA ALA A 82 8.14 8.03 0.95
C ALA A 82 8.24 9.01 -0.22
N GLY A 83 8.91 8.60 -1.30
CA GLY A 83 9.12 9.36 -2.53
C GLY A 83 8.01 9.19 -3.57
#